data_AF-A0A1Y1Q1F4-F1
#
_entry.id   AF-A0A1Y1Q1F4-F1
#
_cell.length_a   1.000
_cell.length_b   1.000
_cell.length_c   1.000
_cell.angle_alpha   90.00
_cell.angle_beta   90.00
_cell.angle_gamma   90.00
#
_symmetry.space_group_name_H-M   'P 1'
#
loop_
_entity.id
_entity.type
_entity.pdbx_description
1 polymer ?
#
loop_
_entity_poly.entity_id
_entity_poly.type
_entity_poly.pdbx_seq_one_letter_code
_entity_poly.pdbx_strand_id
1 'polypeptide(L)'
;MNFEEWKRSLASADFLDRVDAVENLPEIADEQLIPILLKVLQDPEPLVRLCTAESLRHFGGCQLVREALANLIQTELDPLTKAYAISSLGELGFVDDLPFLVQLLNSETEPQIRIHACVGIFSGVQLLVKEELFACLEHPDMIIKGAAVNALVELVEKWQLDEIFTVLQDSLQDGQNPGTRSMITSALAKIANQANQVSNRKD
;
A
#
# COMPACT_ATOMS: atom_id res chain seq x y z
N MET A 1 -13.29 -4.11 22.64
CA MET A 1 -14.20 -5.12 22.06
C MET A 1 -13.52 -6.48 22.13
N ASN A 2 -14.18 -7.51 22.64
CA ASN A 2 -13.63 -8.88 22.58
C ASN A 2 -13.92 -9.53 21.20
N PHE A 3 -13.28 -10.67 20.91
CA PHE A 3 -13.39 -11.35 19.62
C PHE A 3 -14.82 -11.70 19.20
N GLU A 4 -15.66 -12.11 20.16
CA GLU A 4 -17.05 -12.49 19.88
C GLU A 4 -17.96 -11.28 19.67
N GLU A 5 -17.69 -10.17 20.35
CA GLU A 5 -18.33 -8.88 20.06
C GLU A 5 -17.95 -8.37 18.68
N TRP A 6 -16.67 -8.49 18.30
CA TRP A 6 -16.17 -8.09 16.98
C TRP A 6 -16.82 -8.91 15.85
N LYS A 7 -16.87 -10.25 16.02
CA LYS A 7 -17.61 -11.12 15.08
C LYS A 7 -19.07 -10.74 14.95
N ARG A 8 -19.72 -10.39 16.06
CA ARG A 8 -21.12 -9.95 16.03
C ARG A 8 -21.26 -8.64 15.27
N SER A 9 -20.33 -7.70 15.46
CA SER A 9 -20.30 -6.42 14.75
C SER A 9 -20.16 -6.63 13.25
N LEU A 10 -19.28 -7.53 12.80
CA LEU A 10 -19.17 -7.93 11.38
C LEU A 10 -20.42 -8.59 10.81
N ALA A 11 -21.27 -9.17 11.64
CA ALA A 11 -22.53 -9.79 11.23
C ALA A 11 -23.74 -8.84 11.43
N SER A 12 -23.51 -7.58 11.81
CA SER A 12 -24.59 -6.62 12.05
C SER A 12 -25.38 -6.31 10.78
N ALA A 13 -26.68 -6.07 10.96
CA ALA A 13 -27.53 -5.59 9.89
C ALA A 13 -27.19 -4.14 9.49
N ASP A 14 -26.70 -3.34 10.44
CA ASP A 14 -26.19 -2.00 10.16
C ASP A 14 -24.81 -2.11 9.51
N PHE A 15 -24.62 -1.45 8.37
CA PHE A 15 -23.33 -1.49 7.68
C PHE A 15 -22.27 -0.66 8.39
N LEU A 16 -22.66 0.36 9.17
CA LEU A 16 -21.71 1.16 9.95
C LEU A 16 -21.03 0.31 11.03
N ASP A 17 -21.78 -0.55 11.72
CA ASP A 17 -21.21 -1.52 12.67
C ASP A 17 -20.20 -2.48 12.01
N ARG A 18 -20.43 -2.83 10.73
CA ARG A 18 -19.51 -3.69 9.97
C ARG A 18 -18.26 -2.93 9.55
N VAL A 19 -18.40 -1.69 9.08
CA VAL A 19 -17.27 -0.80 8.78
C VAL A 19 -16.41 -0.59 10.02
N ASP A 20 -17.03 -0.20 11.14
CA ASP A 20 -16.33 0.01 12.41
C ASP A 20 -15.56 -1.23 12.85
N ALA A 21 -16.14 -2.42 12.67
CA ALA A 21 -15.48 -3.67 13.01
C ALA A 21 -14.25 -3.93 12.12
N VAL A 22 -14.34 -3.68 10.82
CA VAL A 22 -13.22 -3.85 9.89
C VAL A 22 -12.11 -2.82 10.17
N GLU A 23 -12.47 -1.56 10.37
CA GLU A 23 -11.50 -0.48 10.64
C GLU A 23 -10.77 -0.67 11.98
N ASN A 24 -11.45 -1.27 12.97
CA ASN A 24 -10.88 -1.57 14.29
C ASN A 24 -10.44 -3.04 14.40
N LEU A 25 -9.97 -3.63 13.29
CA LEU A 25 -9.34 -4.94 13.29
C LEU A 25 -8.21 -5.00 14.34
N PRO A 26 -8.08 -6.11 15.10
CA PRO A 26 -6.97 -6.27 16.03
C PRO A 26 -5.62 -6.10 15.31
N GLU A 27 -4.73 -5.32 15.91
CA GLU A 27 -3.41 -4.97 15.35
C GLU A 27 -2.55 -6.21 15.02
N ILE A 28 -2.80 -7.33 15.71
CA ILE A 28 -2.28 -8.63 15.34
C ILE A 28 -3.33 -9.34 14.49
N ALA A 29 -3.06 -9.40 13.18
CA ALA A 29 -3.82 -10.16 12.21
C ALA A 29 -3.76 -11.67 12.54
N ASP A 30 -4.75 -12.18 13.28
CA ASP A 30 -4.92 -13.61 13.54
C ASP A 30 -5.46 -14.28 12.27
N GLU A 31 -4.78 -15.29 11.76
CA GLU A 31 -5.19 -16.05 10.58
C GLU A 31 -6.62 -16.63 10.70
N GLN A 32 -7.11 -16.85 11.92
CA GLN A 32 -8.50 -17.26 12.17
C GLN A 32 -9.53 -16.24 11.68
N LEU A 33 -9.12 -14.99 11.46
CA LEU A 33 -9.96 -13.93 10.91
C LEU A 33 -10.16 -14.03 9.41
N ILE A 34 -9.24 -14.68 8.69
CA ILE A 34 -9.23 -14.70 7.23
C ILE A 34 -10.58 -15.23 6.70
N PRO A 35 -11.12 -16.40 7.12
CA PRO A 35 -12.39 -16.88 6.59
C PRO A 35 -13.56 -15.93 6.81
N ILE A 36 -13.52 -15.15 7.89
CA ILE A 36 -14.56 -14.17 8.24
C ILE A 36 -14.43 -12.95 7.34
N LEU A 37 -13.23 -12.36 7.25
CA LEU A 37 -12.98 -11.18 6.41
C LEU A 37 -13.20 -11.46 4.93
N LEU A 38 -12.88 -12.67 4.45
CA LEU A 38 -13.17 -13.04 3.05
C LEU A 38 -14.68 -13.09 2.75
N LYS A 39 -15.52 -13.39 3.74
CA LYS A 39 -16.97 -13.28 3.60
C LYS A 39 -17.40 -11.82 3.56
N VAL A 40 -16.80 -10.96 4.39
CA VAL A 40 -17.09 -9.51 4.45
C VAL A 40 -16.57 -8.80 3.19
N LEU A 41 -15.55 -9.34 2.52
CA LEU A 41 -15.09 -8.85 1.21
C LEU A 41 -16.15 -8.99 0.11
N GLN A 42 -17.20 -9.79 0.35
CA GLN A 42 -18.35 -9.98 -0.54
C GLN A 42 -19.62 -9.26 -0.01
N ASP A 43 -19.47 -8.30 0.90
CA ASP A 43 -20.58 -7.57 1.50
C ASP A 43 -21.42 -6.82 0.43
N PRO A 44 -22.75 -6.78 0.55
CA PRO A 44 -23.59 -6.01 -0.38
C PRO A 44 -23.26 -4.51 -0.37
N GLU A 45 -22.79 -3.97 0.75
CA GLU A 45 -22.46 -2.55 0.90
C GLU A 45 -21.05 -2.24 0.37
N PRO A 46 -20.90 -1.36 -0.64
CA PRO A 46 -19.59 -1.01 -1.20
C PRO A 46 -18.58 -0.49 -0.17
N LEU A 47 -19.02 0.32 0.80
CA LEU A 47 -18.12 0.86 1.82
C LEU A 47 -17.52 -0.26 2.69
N VAL A 48 -18.32 -1.28 3.03
CA VAL A 48 -17.82 -2.43 3.80
C VAL A 48 -16.78 -3.21 2.98
N ARG A 49 -17.03 -3.44 1.68
CA ARG A 49 -16.06 -4.10 0.80
C ARG A 49 -14.76 -3.31 0.68
N LEU A 50 -14.85 -1.98 0.54
CA LEU A 50 -13.71 -1.07 0.48
C LEU A 50 -12.84 -1.19 1.73
N CYS A 51 -13.42 -0.94 2.92
CA CYS A 51 -12.67 -1.01 4.18
C CYS A 51 -12.09 -2.42 4.38
N THR A 52 -12.81 -3.46 3.95
CA THR A 52 -12.31 -4.84 4.06
C THR A 52 -11.12 -5.07 3.14
N ALA A 53 -11.23 -4.68 1.87
CA ALA A 53 -10.14 -4.78 0.91
C ALA A 53 -8.89 -4.08 1.41
N GLU A 54 -9.05 -2.84 1.93
CA GLU A 54 -7.96 -2.07 2.52
C GLU A 54 -7.33 -2.81 3.72
N SER A 55 -8.15 -3.34 4.63
CA SER A 55 -7.66 -3.97 5.85
C SER A 55 -6.88 -5.26 5.62
N LEU A 56 -7.08 -5.92 4.47
CA LEU A 56 -6.46 -7.20 4.13
C LEU A 56 -4.94 -7.09 3.91
N ARG A 57 -4.39 -5.89 3.71
CA ARG A 57 -2.93 -5.65 3.67
C ARG A 57 -2.18 -6.18 4.91
N HIS A 58 -2.85 -6.21 6.06
CA HIS A 58 -2.24 -6.64 7.32
C HIS A 58 -1.99 -8.15 7.40
N PHE A 59 -2.48 -8.93 6.43
CA PHE A 59 -2.29 -10.39 6.32
C PHE A 59 -1.17 -10.72 5.34
N GLY A 60 -0.04 -10.01 5.44
CA GLY A 60 1.11 -10.15 4.53
C GLY A 60 1.57 -11.61 4.35
N GLY A 61 1.93 -11.99 3.13
CA GLY A 61 2.35 -13.35 2.79
C GLY A 61 1.23 -14.41 2.80
N CYS A 62 -0.03 -14.05 3.06
CA CYS A 62 -1.14 -15.01 3.03
C CYS A 62 -1.66 -15.24 1.61
N GLN A 63 -1.43 -16.44 1.06
CA GLN A 63 -1.86 -16.81 -0.29
C GLN A 63 -3.39 -16.78 -0.48
N LEU A 64 -4.15 -17.14 0.56
CA LEU A 64 -5.61 -17.14 0.47
C LEU A 64 -6.17 -15.70 0.37
N VAL A 65 -5.57 -14.76 1.10
CA VAL A 65 -5.93 -13.33 1.02
C VAL A 65 -5.55 -12.77 -0.35
N ARG A 66 -4.38 -13.14 -0.87
CA ARG A 66 -3.93 -12.77 -2.22
C ARG A 66 -4.93 -13.19 -3.29
N GLU A 67 -5.36 -14.45 -3.27
CA GLU A 67 -6.34 -14.98 -4.23
C GLU A 67 -7.68 -14.24 -4.16
N ALA A 68 -8.13 -13.90 -2.95
CA ALA A 68 -9.37 -13.17 -2.76
C ALA A 68 -9.29 -11.71 -3.26
N LEU A 69 -8.19 -11.02 -3.00
CA LEU A 69 -7.94 -9.68 -3.53
C LEU A 69 -7.83 -9.70 -5.06
N ALA A 70 -7.11 -10.66 -5.63
CA ALA A 70 -7.02 -10.85 -7.08
C ALA A 70 -8.40 -11.06 -7.71
N ASN A 71 -9.26 -11.88 -7.10
CA ASN A 71 -10.63 -12.05 -7.55
C ASN A 71 -11.45 -10.76 -7.43
N LEU A 72 -11.36 -10.05 -6.30
CA LEU A 72 -12.06 -8.78 -6.11
C LEU A 72 -11.69 -7.76 -7.18
N ILE A 73 -10.41 -7.64 -7.55
CA ILE A 73 -9.94 -6.73 -8.60
C ILE A 73 -10.64 -6.99 -9.95
N GLN A 74 -10.91 -8.26 -10.26
CA GLN A 74 -11.58 -8.66 -11.50
C GLN A 74 -13.09 -8.41 -11.44
N THR A 75 -13.74 -8.62 -10.29
CA THR A 75 -15.19 -8.60 -10.17
C THR A 75 -15.77 -7.26 -9.70
N GLU A 76 -14.98 -6.42 -9.02
CA GLU A 76 -15.46 -5.17 -8.44
C GLU A 76 -15.75 -4.12 -9.51
N LEU A 77 -16.87 -3.41 -9.32
CA LEU A 77 -17.32 -2.32 -10.19
C LEU A 77 -16.93 -0.96 -9.63
N ASP A 78 -16.88 -0.82 -8.30
CA ASP A 78 -16.46 0.42 -7.65
C ASP A 78 -14.95 0.68 -7.85
N PRO A 79 -14.55 1.77 -8.53
CA PRO A 79 -13.15 2.03 -8.84
C PRO A 79 -12.28 2.22 -7.60
N LEU A 80 -12.84 2.77 -6.52
CA LEU A 80 -12.09 3.05 -5.30
C LEU A 80 -11.80 1.76 -4.52
N THR A 81 -12.79 0.89 -4.37
CA THR A 81 -12.63 -0.45 -3.77
C THR A 81 -11.62 -1.28 -4.56
N LYS A 82 -11.67 -1.22 -5.90
CA LYS A 82 -10.68 -1.85 -6.76
C LYS A 82 -9.27 -1.32 -6.52
N ALA A 83 -9.12 -0.01 -6.34
CA ALA A 83 -7.83 0.61 -6.06
C ALA A 83 -7.25 0.13 -4.72
N TYR A 84 -8.05 0.11 -3.64
CA TYR A 84 -7.60 -0.44 -2.35
C TYR A 84 -7.26 -1.93 -2.40
N ALA A 85 -7.98 -2.72 -3.20
CA ALA A 85 -7.64 -4.11 -3.42
C ALA A 85 -6.27 -4.27 -4.10
N ILE A 86 -5.95 -3.38 -5.04
CA ILE A 86 -4.66 -3.37 -5.76
C ILE A 86 -3.51 -2.98 -4.84
N SER A 87 -3.65 -1.93 -4.01
CA SER A 87 -2.60 -1.58 -3.05
C SER A 87 -2.37 -2.71 -2.07
N SER A 88 -3.46 -3.25 -1.52
CA SER A 88 -3.39 -4.35 -0.55
C SER A 88 -2.76 -5.60 -1.15
N LEU A 89 -3.05 -5.93 -2.42
CA LEU A 89 -2.41 -7.05 -3.14
C LEU A 89 -0.90 -6.86 -3.20
N GLY A 90 -0.43 -5.65 -3.52
CA GLY A 90 1.00 -5.34 -3.52
C GLY A 90 1.60 -5.44 -2.12
N GLU A 91 0.93 -4.88 -1.11
CA GLU A 91 1.35 -4.90 0.29
C GLU A 91 1.43 -6.31 0.91
N LEU A 92 0.78 -7.31 0.31
CA LEU A 92 0.99 -8.70 0.70
C LEU A 92 2.41 -9.21 0.41
N GLY A 93 3.15 -8.56 -0.50
CA GLY A 93 4.56 -8.81 -0.76
C GLY A 93 4.87 -10.00 -1.69
N PHE A 94 3.90 -10.44 -2.49
CA PHE A 94 4.12 -11.51 -3.47
C PHE A 94 4.81 -10.99 -4.73
N VAL A 95 6.04 -11.46 -4.98
CA VAL A 95 6.84 -11.10 -6.17
C VAL A 95 6.08 -11.38 -7.48
N ASP A 96 5.28 -12.45 -7.51
CA ASP A 96 4.47 -12.84 -8.67
C ASP A 96 3.42 -11.79 -9.08
N ASP A 97 3.05 -10.86 -8.19
CA ASP A 97 2.08 -9.79 -8.47
C ASP A 97 2.74 -8.54 -9.07
N LEU A 98 4.07 -8.42 -9.02
CA LEU A 98 4.80 -7.25 -9.52
C LEU A 98 4.56 -6.97 -11.01
N PRO A 99 4.59 -7.95 -11.94
CA PRO A 99 4.35 -7.66 -13.35
C PRO A 99 2.97 -7.04 -13.59
N PHE A 100 1.95 -7.51 -12.87
CA PHE A 100 0.61 -6.96 -12.94
C PHE A 100 0.55 -5.52 -12.41
N LEU A 101 1.13 -5.26 -11.23
CA LEU A 101 1.13 -3.93 -10.64
C LEU A 101 1.91 -2.93 -11.51
N VAL A 102 3.04 -3.33 -12.09
CA VAL A 102 3.84 -2.49 -13.01
C VAL A 102 3.08 -2.19 -14.29
N GLN A 103 2.32 -3.16 -14.82
CA GLN A 103 1.45 -2.90 -15.97
C GLN A 103 0.41 -1.83 -15.65
N LEU A 104 -0.17 -1.83 -14.44
CA LEU A 104 -1.16 -0.84 -14.04
C LEU A 104 -0.59 0.58 -14.00
N LEU A 105 0.66 0.77 -13.59
CA LEU A 105 1.33 2.09 -13.58
C LEU A 105 1.34 2.77 -14.96
N ASN A 106 1.45 1.97 -16.02
CA ASN A 106 1.56 2.45 -17.40
C ASN A 106 0.23 2.36 -18.17
N SER A 107 -0.86 1.96 -17.50
CA SER A 107 -2.15 1.76 -18.14
C SER A 107 -2.96 3.06 -18.22
N GLU A 108 -3.81 3.17 -19.24
CA GLU A 108 -4.75 4.30 -19.42
C GLU A 108 -5.95 4.26 -18.45
N THR A 109 -5.85 3.50 -17.34
CA THR A 109 -6.92 3.37 -16.34
C THR A 109 -7.09 4.65 -15.52
N GLU A 110 -8.12 4.64 -14.65
CA GLU A 110 -8.34 5.69 -13.65
C GLU A 110 -7.05 6.02 -12.86
N PRO A 111 -6.75 7.30 -12.59
CA PRO A 111 -5.57 7.70 -11.83
C PRO A 111 -5.44 7.00 -10.46
N GLN A 112 -6.56 6.71 -9.80
CA GLN A 112 -6.58 5.99 -8.53
C GLN A 112 -5.96 4.60 -8.61
N ILE A 113 -6.20 3.88 -9.71
CA ILE A 113 -5.64 2.55 -9.95
C ILE A 113 -4.12 2.63 -10.05
N ARG A 114 -3.60 3.64 -10.76
CA ARG A 114 -2.15 3.87 -10.88
C ARG A 114 -1.52 4.21 -9.53
N ILE A 115 -2.15 5.10 -8.76
CA ILE A 115 -1.69 5.48 -7.40
C ILE A 115 -1.56 4.23 -6.52
N HIS A 116 -2.60 3.42 -6.46
CA HIS A 116 -2.65 2.29 -5.54
C HIS A 116 -1.77 1.13 -6.00
N ALA A 117 -1.58 0.93 -7.31
CA ALA A 117 -0.55 0.03 -7.82
C ALA A 117 0.85 0.49 -7.38
N CYS A 118 1.10 1.80 -7.43
CA CYS A 118 2.33 2.42 -6.96
C CYS A 118 2.55 2.15 -5.47
N VAL A 119 1.57 2.50 -4.63
CA VAL A 119 1.60 2.22 -3.18
C VAL A 119 1.83 0.74 -2.91
N GLY A 120 1.05 -0.15 -3.54
CA GLY A 120 1.16 -1.59 -3.35
C GLY A 120 2.53 -2.14 -3.69
N ILE A 121 3.10 -1.76 -4.85
CA ILE A 121 4.46 -2.14 -5.22
C ILE A 121 5.40 -1.76 -4.09
N PHE A 122 5.34 -0.52 -3.63
CA PHE A 122 6.35 0.01 -2.73
C PHE A 122 6.25 -0.45 -1.29
N SER A 123 5.05 -0.46 -0.72
CA SER A 123 4.83 -0.90 0.66
C SER A 123 5.00 -2.42 0.77
N GLY A 124 4.83 -3.16 -0.34
CA GLY A 124 5.10 -4.59 -0.46
C GLY A 124 6.53 -4.99 -0.79
N VAL A 125 7.42 -4.06 -1.19
CA VAL A 125 8.78 -4.40 -1.62
C VAL A 125 9.60 -4.96 -0.46
N GLN A 126 9.94 -6.24 -0.55
CA GLN A 126 11.20 -6.77 -0.04
C GLN A 126 12.29 -6.56 -1.11
N LEU A 127 12.99 -5.43 -1.06
CA LEU A 127 14.26 -5.08 -1.75
C LEU A 127 14.43 -5.33 -3.28
N LEU A 128 13.47 -5.88 -4.02
CA LEU A 128 13.71 -6.46 -5.35
C LEU A 128 13.41 -5.59 -6.58
N VAL A 129 12.95 -4.35 -6.41
CA VAL A 129 12.36 -3.57 -7.54
C VAL A 129 12.96 -2.16 -7.64
N LYS A 130 14.29 -2.07 -7.50
CA LYS A 130 15.05 -0.81 -7.52
C LYS A 130 14.85 -0.06 -8.83
N GLU A 131 14.91 -0.74 -9.97
CA GLU A 131 14.93 -0.12 -11.30
C GLU A 131 13.55 0.47 -11.67
N GLU A 132 12.47 -0.24 -11.39
CA GLU A 132 11.11 0.21 -11.62
C GLU A 132 10.71 1.34 -10.65
N LEU A 133 11.23 1.32 -9.42
CA LEU A 133 11.07 2.41 -8.46
C LEU A 133 11.70 3.71 -8.99
N PHE A 134 12.88 3.63 -9.60
CA PHE A 134 13.50 4.79 -10.26
C PHE A 134 12.74 5.23 -11.51
N ALA A 135 12.19 4.28 -12.28
CA ALA A 135 11.35 4.64 -13.43
C ALA A 135 10.10 5.43 -13.02
N CYS A 136 9.49 5.12 -11.86
CA CYS A 136 8.34 5.86 -11.34
C CYS A 136 8.65 7.31 -10.96
N LEU A 137 9.89 7.60 -10.52
CA LEU A 137 10.33 8.97 -10.23
C LEU A 137 10.42 9.83 -11.49
N GLU A 138 10.67 9.22 -12.64
CA GLU A 138 10.72 9.92 -13.93
C GLU A 138 9.38 9.90 -14.69
N HIS A 139 8.35 9.24 -14.16
CA HIS A 139 7.04 9.12 -14.81
C HIS A 139 6.38 10.50 -15.04
N PRO A 140 5.80 10.80 -16.24
CA PRO A 140 5.26 12.14 -16.54
C PRO A 140 4.13 12.60 -15.62
N ASP A 141 3.34 11.65 -15.08
CA ASP A 141 2.29 11.91 -14.11
C ASP A 141 2.86 12.26 -12.72
N MET A 142 2.64 13.50 -12.28
CA MET A 142 3.10 14.02 -10.97
C MET A 142 2.57 13.21 -9.78
N ILE A 143 1.42 12.57 -9.93
CA ILE A 143 0.82 11.75 -8.89
C ILE A 143 1.65 10.48 -8.67
N ILE A 144 2.08 9.83 -9.77
CA ILE A 144 2.93 8.63 -9.71
C ILE A 144 4.30 8.97 -9.13
N LYS A 145 4.86 10.13 -9.48
CA LYS A 145 6.09 10.62 -8.84
C LYS A 145 5.93 10.79 -7.34
N GLY A 146 4.84 11.43 -6.90
CA GLY A 146 4.56 11.66 -5.48
C GLY A 146 4.40 10.35 -4.70
N ALA A 147 3.74 9.35 -5.28
CA ALA A 147 3.60 8.03 -4.69
C ALA A 147 4.96 7.33 -4.55
N ALA A 148 5.81 7.35 -5.59
CA ALA A 148 7.17 6.80 -5.54
C ALA A 148 8.06 7.45 -4.48
N VAL A 149 7.92 8.76 -4.29
CA VAL A 149 8.67 9.52 -3.28
C VAL A 149 8.23 9.13 -1.86
N ASN A 150 6.92 9.04 -1.60
CA ASN A 150 6.41 8.64 -0.27
C ASN A 150 6.82 7.22 0.09
N ALA A 151 6.75 6.33 -0.88
CA ALA A 151 7.23 4.96 -0.80
C ALA A 151 8.70 4.83 -0.41
N LEU A 152 9.57 5.59 -1.09
CA LEU A 152 11.00 5.63 -0.77
C LEU A 152 11.26 6.11 0.66
N VAL A 153 10.50 7.10 1.13
CA VAL A 153 10.56 7.56 2.51
C VAL A 153 10.19 6.44 3.48
N GLU A 154 9.07 5.75 3.24
CA GLU A 154 8.62 4.64 4.09
C GLU A 154 9.64 3.48 4.12
N LEU A 155 10.23 3.12 2.98
CA LEU A 155 11.26 2.08 2.90
C LEU A 155 12.51 2.43 3.70
N VAL A 156 12.96 3.69 3.64
CA VAL A 156 14.11 4.16 4.43
C VAL A 156 13.77 4.20 5.92
N GLU A 157 12.57 4.67 6.28
CA GLU A 157 12.10 4.74 7.68
C GLU A 157 11.96 3.34 8.31
N LYS A 158 11.36 2.38 7.59
CA LYS A 158 11.04 1.04 8.11
C LYS A 158 12.24 0.10 8.15
N TRP A 159 13.19 0.24 7.21
CA TRP A 159 14.26 -0.74 7.03
C TRP A 159 15.68 -0.17 7.16
N GLN A 160 15.87 1.13 7.41
CA GLN A 160 17.18 1.79 7.57
C GLN A 160 18.17 1.44 6.45
N LEU A 161 17.70 1.39 5.21
CA LEU A 161 18.51 0.98 4.07
C LEU A 161 19.39 2.16 3.61
N ASP A 162 20.61 2.24 4.15
CA ASP A 162 21.64 3.21 3.71
C ASP A 162 21.85 3.18 2.20
N GLU A 163 21.69 2.01 1.58
CA GLU A 163 21.79 1.83 0.13
C GLU A 163 20.70 2.60 -0.64
N ILE A 164 19.46 2.69 -0.13
CA ILE A 164 18.40 3.49 -0.76
C ILE A 164 18.73 4.98 -0.63
N PHE A 165 19.26 5.40 0.52
CA PHE A 165 19.68 6.79 0.73
C PHE A 165 20.78 7.21 -0.25
N THR A 166 21.81 6.37 -0.44
CA THR A 166 22.87 6.61 -1.43
C THR A 166 22.30 6.72 -2.84
N VAL A 167 21.39 5.83 -3.22
CA VAL A 167 20.87 5.85 -4.59
C VAL A 167 19.92 7.04 -4.83
N LEU A 168 19.17 7.48 -3.81
CA LEU A 168 18.43 8.74 -3.86
C LEU A 168 19.36 9.95 -4.05
N GLN A 169 20.51 9.95 -3.39
CA GLN A 169 21.52 10.99 -3.56
C GLN A 169 22.17 10.97 -4.95
N ASP A 170 22.47 9.79 -5.49
CA ASP A 170 23.03 9.64 -6.84
C ASP A 170 22.02 10.07 -7.92
N SER A 171 20.73 9.75 -7.72
CA SER A 171 19.64 10.15 -8.63
C SER A 171 19.43 11.67 -8.67
N LEU A 172 19.75 12.40 -7.60
CA LEU A 172 19.78 13.87 -7.64
C LEU A 172 20.83 14.41 -8.60
N GLN A 173 21.96 13.70 -8.74
CA GLN A 173 23.06 14.10 -9.62
C GLN A 173 22.71 13.80 -11.08
N ASP A 174 22.10 12.64 -11.36
CA ASP A 174 21.77 12.18 -12.71
C ASP A 174 20.46 12.79 -13.30
N GLY A 175 19.49 13.19 -12.48
CA GLY A 175 18.16 13.58 -12.95
C GLY A 175 18.13 14.84 -13.84
N GLN A 176 17.75 14.70 -15.11
CA GLN A 176 17.55 15.81 -16.06
C GLN A 176 16.32 16.69 -15.71
N ASN A 177 15.42 16.22 -14.83
CA ASN A 177 14.14 16.87 -14.56
C ASN A 177 14.11 17.60 -13.19
N PRO A 178 13.96 18.95 -13.16
CA PRO A 178 13.89 19.73 -11.92
C PRO A 178 12.77 19.30 -10.96
N GLY A 179 11.65 18.79 -11.48
CA GLY A 179 10.53 18.30 -10.67
C GLY A 179 10.88 17.04 -9.87
N THR A 180 11.57 16.10 -10.51
CA THR A 180 12.06 14.86 -9.87
C THR A 180 13.06 15.20 -8.76
N ARG A 181 13.98 16.14 -9.00
CA ARG A 181 14.95 16.61 -7.99
C ARG A 181 14.29 17.23 -6.76
N SER A 182 13.30 18.11 -6.96
CA SER A 182 12.59 18.77 -5.85
C SER A 182 11.88 17.76 -4.94
N MET A 183 11.29 16.71 -5.53
CA MET A 183 10.58 15.68 -4.79
C MET A 183 11.54 14.73 -4.05
N ILE A 184 12.63 14.28 -4.69
CA ILE A 184 13.67 13.48 -4.03
C ILE A 184 14.31 14.26 -2.88
N THR A 185 14.59 15.56 -3.09
CA THR A 185 15.09 16.46 -2.03
C THR A 185 14.12 16.55 -0.85
N SER A 186 12.82 16.61 -1.12
CA SER A 186 11.78 16.64 -0.08
C SER A 186 11.69 15.32 0.69
N ALA A 187 11.83 14.17 0.02
CA ALA A 187 11.91 12.87 0.68
C ALA A 187 13.14 12.79 1.61
N LEU A 188 14.33 13.13 1.11
CA LEU A 188 15.56 13.13 1.89
C LEU A 188 15.48 14.09 3.09
N ALA A 189 14.85 15.26 2.93
CA ALA A 189 14.64 16.21 4.02
C ALA A 189 13.68 15.65 5.10
N LYS A 190 12.63 14.92 4.71
CA LYS A 190 11.73 14.24 5.66
C LYS A 190 12.47 13.15 6.44
N ILE A 191 13.23 12.31 5.74
CA ILE A 191 14.07 11.25 6.32
C ILE A 191 15.05 11.84 7.35
N ALA A 192 15.79 12.89 6.97
CA ALA A 192 16.79 13.52 7.83
C ALA A 192 16.19 14.19 9.08
N ASN A 193 15.04 14.86 8.95
CA ASN A 193 14.38 15.51 10.08
C ASN A 193 13.89 14.52 11.13
N GLN A 194 13.41 13.34 10.71
CA GLN A 194 12.96 12.32 11.64
C GLN A 194 14.11 11.58 12.31
N ALA A 195 15.19 11.27 11.59
CA ALA A 195 16.41 10.70 12.17
C ALA A 195 16.94 11.58 13.32
N ASN A 196 16.92 12.90 13.16
CA ASN A 196 17.29 13.85 14.21
C ASN A 196 16.33 13.87 15.42
N GLN A 197 15.03 13.60 15.21
CA GLN A 197 14.06 13.52 16.30
C GLN A 197 14.17 12.23 17.12
N VAL A 198 14.57 11.12 16.48
CA VAL A 198 14.81 9.84 17.17
C VAL A 198 16.09 9.90 18.02
N SER A 199 17.13 10.56 17.51
CA SER A 199 18.37 10.81 18.26
C SER A 199 18.13 11.67 19.50
N ASN A 200 17.34 12.75 19.38
CA ASN A 200 17.00 13.65 20.50
C ASN A 200 16.04 13.05 21.55
N ARG A 201 15.52 11.83 21.36
CA ARG A 201 14.71 11.12 22.36
C ARG A 201 15.50 10.08 23.15
N LYS A 202 16.76 9.83 22.79
CA LYS A 202 17.65 8.87 23.46
C LYS A 202 18.70 9.51 24.38
N ASP A 203 18.75 10.85 24.41
CA ASP A 203 19.57 11.68 25.30
C ASP A 203 18.69 12.36 26.38
#